data_AF-A0AAV8ZLV0-F1
#
_entry.id   AF-A0AAV8ZLV0-F1
#
_cell.length_a   1.000
_cell.length_b   1.000
_cell.length_c   1.000
_cell.angle_alpha   90.00
_cell.angle_beta   90.00
_cell.angle_gamma   90.00
#
_symmetry.space_group_name_H-M   'P 1'
#
loop_
_entity.id
_entity.type
_entity.pdbx_description
1 polymer ?
#
loop_
_entity_poly.entity_id
_entity_poly.type
_entity_poly.pdbx_seq_one_letter_code
_entity_poly.pdbx_strand_id
1 'polypeptide(L)' 'MCFNNLSTKMNILKREISYKLNFGIHIRNGSYESTRPNLILKKESKVICQGFTGNTGTLHSKLCIEYGTKMVEV' A
#
# COMPACT_ATOMS: atom_id res chain seq x y z
N MET A 1 14.16 44.19 18.93
CA MET A 1 14.53 43.05 18.07
C MET A 1 14.38 41.77 18.89
N CYS A 2 13.31 40.97 18.70
CA CYS A 2 13.18 39.58 19.18
C CYS A 2 11.79 38.94 18.88
N PHE A 3 10.78 39.70 18.43
CA PHE A 3 9.41 39.18 18.30
C PHE A 3 8.99 38.64 16.91
N ASN A 4 9.83 38.77 15.88
CA ASN A 4 9.47 38.33 14.51
C ASN A 4 10.01 36.94 14.11
N ASN A 5 10.70 36.23 15.00
CA ASN A 5 11.29 34.91 14.69
C ASN A 5 10.46 33.72 15.21
N LEU A 6 9.50 33.94 16.12
CA LEU A 6 8.67 32.87 16.66
C LEU A 6 7.50 32.50 15.73
N SER A 7 6.91 33.49 15.05
CA SER A 7 5.79 33.28 14.11
C SER A 7 6.21 32.50 12.86
N THR A 8 7.41 32.76 12.33
CA THR A 8 7.98 32.04 11.18
C THR A 8 8.30 30.58 11.52
N LYS A 9 8.79 30.32 12.74
CA LYS A 9 9.06 28.96 13.23
C LYS A 9 7.77 28.14 13.38
N MET A 10 6.67 28.77 13.84
CA MET A 10 5.34 28.13 13.91
C MET A 10 4.72 27.83 12.54
N ASN A 11 4.98 28.65 11.51
CA ASN A 11 4.49 28.36 10.15
C ASN A 11 5.30 27.27 9.44
N ILE A 12 6.61 27.16 9.70
CA ILE A 12 7.46 26.07 9.20
C ILE A 12 7.07 24.75 9.90
N LEU A 13 6.84 24.76 11.21
CA LEU A 13 6.37 23.57 11.95
C LEU A 13 4.96 23.13 11.56
N LYS A 14 4.05 24.08 11.28
CA LYS A 14 2.71 23.77 10.76
C LYS A 14 2.76 23.17 9.36
N ARG A 15 3.70 23.60 8.51
CA ARG A 15 4.01 22.92 7.24
C ARG A 15 4.55 21.50 7.51
N GLU A 16 5.51 21.32 8.42
CA GLU A 16 6.02 20.01 8.90
C GLU A 16 4.95 19.01 9.31
N ILE A 17 4.00 19.48 10.13
CA ILE A 17 2.91 18.64 10.63
C ILE A 17 1.91 18.32 9.50
N SER A 18 1.70 19.23 8.55
CA SER A 18 0.76 19.02 7.43
C SER A 18 1.21 17.93 6.44
N TYR A 19 2.50 17.69 6.21
CA TYR A 19 2.94 16.59 5.33
C TYR A 19 3.08 15.23 6.02
N LYS A 20 3.15 15.17 7.36
CA LYS A 20 3.06 13.90 8.09
C LYS A 20 1.63 13.46 8.43
N LEU A 21 0.63 14.33 8.28
CA LEU A 21 -0.80 14.04 8.55
C LEU A 21 -1.65 13.78 7.30
N ASN A 22 -1.06 13.75 6.11
CA ASN A 22 -1.72 13.20 4.91
C ASN A 22 -1.72 11.66 4.86
N PHE A 23 -1.34 11.00 5.95
CA PHE A 23 -1.72 9.61 6.21
C PHE A 23 -3.14 9.62 6.79
N GLY A 24 -4.09 10.12 6.00
CA GLY A 24 -5.51 10.00 6.32
C GLY A 24 -5.81 8.52 6.48
N ILE A 25 -6.08 8.09 7.71
CA ILE A 25 -6.65 6.78 7.97
C ILE A 25 -8.01 6.79 7.26
N HIS A 26 -8.02 6.34 6.01
CA HIS A 26 -9.24 5.99 5.32
C HIS A 26 -9.79 4.76 6.05
N ILE A 27 -10.49 4.97 7.16
CA ILE A 27 -11.38 3.96 7.71
C ILE A 27 -12.48 3.80 6.66
N ARG A 28 -12.25 2.90 5.71
CA ARG A 28 -13.29 2.46 4.79
C ARG A 28 -14.29 1.71 5.66
N ASN A 29 -15.35 2.39 6.08
CA ASN A 29 -16.56 1.76 6.63
C ASN A 29 -17.31 1.01 5.50
N GLY A 30 -16.59 0.18 4.75
CA GLY A 30 -17.17 -0.73 3.78
C GLY A 30 -17.56 -2.00 4.53
N SER A 31 -18.84 -2.37 4.45
CA SER A 31 -19.25 -3.73 4.81
C SER A 31 -18.40 -4.74 4.02
N TYR A 32 -18.13 -5.92 4.58
CA TYR A 32 -17.42 -7.01 3.89
C TYR A 32 -18.02 -7.31 2.50
N GLU A 33 -19.31 -7.03 2.31
CA GLU A 33 -20.01 -7.14 1.03
C GLU A 33 -19.37 -6.30 -0.10
N SER A 34 -18.77 -5.16 0.23
CA SER A 34 -18.14 -4.25 -0.73
C SER A 34 -16.85 -4.78 -1.37
N THR A 35 -16.21 -5.80 -0.80
CA THR A 35 -14.97 -6.41 -1.33
C THR A 35 -15.21 -7.65 -2.18
N ARG A 36 -16.45 -8.16 -2.23
CA ARG A 36 -16.84 -9.32 -3.06
C ARG A 36 -16.47 -9.23 -4.54
N PRO A 37 -16.57 -8.08 -5.23
CA PRO A 37 -16.14 -8.00 -6.62
C PRO A 37 -14.64 -8.28 -6.81
N ASN A 38 -13.81 -8.18 -5.77
CA ASN A 38 -12.36 -8.43 -5.85
C ASN A 38 -12.02 -9.93 -5.96
N LEU A 39 -12.97 -10.84 -5.73
CA LEU A 39 -12.77 -12.27 -5.96
C LEU A 39 -12.66 -12.61 -7.46
N ILE A 40 -13.21 -11.74 -8.32
CA ILE A 40 -13.16 -11.92 -9.77
C ILE A 40 -11.78 -11.44 -10.25
N LEU A 41 -10.86 -12.38 -10.36
CA LEU A 41 -9.52 -12.12 -10.90
C LEU A 41 -9.58 -11.96 -12.41
N LYS A 42 -8.86 -10.97 -12.92
CA LYS A 42 -8.72 -10.71 -14.35
C LYS A 42 -7.27 -10.92 -14.77
N LYS A 43 -7.03 -11.00 -16.08
CA LYS A 43 -5.67 -11.23 -16.62
C LYS A 43 -4.69 -10.07 -16.34
N GLU A 44 -5.20 -8.89 -16.01
CA GLU A 44 -4.42 -7.73 -15.57
C GLU A 44 -4.10 -7.72 -14.07
N SER A 45 -4.75 -8.58 -13.27
CA SER A 45 -4.49 -8.67 -11.83
C SER A 45 -3.05 -9.10 -11.58
N LYS A 46 -2.32 -8.30 -10.81
CA LYS A 46 -0.96 -8.60 -10.35
C LYS A 46 -1.03 -9.35 -9.03
N VAL A 47 -0.34 -10.47 -8.94
CA VAL A 47 -0.34 -11.34 -7.76
C VAL A 47 1.04 -11.34 -7.12
N ILE A 48 1.10 -11.32 -5.79
CA ILE A 48 2.33 -11.41 -5.02
C ILE A 48 2.23 -12.64 -4.12
N CYS A 49 3.29 -13.45 -4.07
CA CYS A 49 3.39 -14.54 -3.11
C CYS A 49 4.08 -14.07 -1.83
N GLN A 50 3.30 -13.92 -0.75
CA GLN A 50 3.85 -13.70 0.57
C GLN A 50 4.40 -15.03 1.13
N GLY A 51 5.64 -15.03 1.62
CA GLY A 51 6.32 -16.26 2.03
C GLY A 51 6.95 -17.06 0.88
N PHE A 52 7.45 -16.37 -0.15
CA PHE A 52 8.09 -16.98 -1.33
C PHE A 52 9.29 -17.90 -1.00
N THR A 53 9.97 -17.66 0.13
CA THR A 53 11.17 -18.39 0.57
C THR A 53 10.92 -19.83 1.03
N GLY A 54 9.67 -20.26 1.21
CA GLY A 54 9.36 -21.66 1.52
C GLY A 54 9.36 -22.55 0.27
N ASN A 55 9.82 -23.81 0.38
CA ASN A 55 9.91 -24.76 -0.74
C ASN A 55 8.61 -24.87 -1.57
N THR A 56 7.46 -24.91 -0.90
CA THR A 56 6.15 -24.97 -1.55
C THR A 56 5.77 -23.64 -2.23
N GLY A 57 6.11 -22.51 -1.59
CA GLY A 57 5.85 -21.17 -2.12
C GLY A 57 6.63 -20.89 -3.40
N THR A 58 7.89 -21.32 -3.47
CA THR A 58 8.73 -21.17 -4.66
C THR A 58 8.27 -22.08 -5.81
N LEU A 59 7.83 -23.30 -5.52
CA LEU A 59 7.32 -24.23 -6.53
C LEU A 59 6.03 -23.71 -7.19
N HIS A 60 5.02 -23.34 -6.39
CA HIS A 60 3.76 -22.84 -6.93
C HIS A 60 3.93 -21.54 -7.69
N SER A 61 4.79 -20.64 -7.22
CA SER A 61 5.06 -19.38 -7.92
C SER A 61 5.67 -19.61 -9.31
N LYS A 62 6.61 -20.55 -9.44
CA LYS A 62 7.19 -20.92 -10.75
C LYS A 62 6.15 -21.49 -11.71
N LEU A 63 5.30 -22.40 -11.24
CA LEU A 63 4.21 -22.95 -12.04
C LEU A 63 3.19 -21.88 -12.45
N CYS A 64 2.89 -20.92 -11.57
CA CYS A 64 1.99 -19.81 -11.89
C CYS A 64 2.58 -18.87 -12.95
N ILE A 65 3.89 -18.62 -12.93
CA ILE A 65 4.60 -17.84 -13.95
C ILE A 65 4.58 -18.59 -15.29
N GLU A 66 4.86 -19.89 -15.29
CA GLU A 66 4.81 -20.75 -16.49
C GLU A 66 3.41 -20.80 -17.10
N TYR A 67 2.37 -20.84 -16.25
CA TYR A 67 0.97 -20.77 -16.66
C TYR A 67 0.57 -19.39 -17.25
N GLY A 68 1.43 -18.37 -17.13
CA GLY A 68 1.18 -17.02 -17.66
C GLY A 68 0.48 -16.08 -16.68
N THR A 69 0.50 -16.37 -15.38
CA THR A 69 -0.01 -15.48 -14.33
C THR A 69 0.94 -14.30 -14.15
N LYS A 70 0.41 -13.08 -14.01
CA LYS A 70 1.22 -11.88 -13.76
C LYS A 70 1.67 -11.81 -12.29
N MET A 71 2.65 -12.64 -11.96
CA MET A 71 3.32 -12.62 -10.66
C MET A 71 4.27 -11.40 -10.60
N VAL A 72 4.22 -10.65 -9.51
CA VAL A 72 5.23 -9.64 -9.18
C VAL A 72 6.16 -10.27 -8.15
N GLU A 73 7.36 -10.61 -8.60
CA GLU A 73 8.44 -11.05 -7.70
C GLU A 73 8.86 -9.87 -6.81
N VAL A 74 8.95 -10.12 -5.51
CA VAL A 74 9.34 -9.15 -4.46
C VAL A 74 10.67 -9.60 -3.85
#